data_AF-A0A6A6ZNZ3-F1
#
_entry.id   AF-A0A6A6ZNZ3-F1
#
_cell.length_a   1.000
_cell.length_b   1.000
_cell.length_c   1.000
_cell.angle_alpha   90.00
_cell.angle_beta   90.00
_cell.angle_gamma   90.00
#
_symmetry.space_group_name_H-M   'P 1'
#
loop_
_entity.id
_entity.type
_entity.pdbx_description
1 polymer ?
#
loop_
_entity_poly.entity_id
_entity_poly.type
_entity_poly.pdbx_seq_one_letter_code
_entity_poly.pdbx_strand_id
1 'polypeptide(L)'
;MIDRLTDEVLEKLPARLFSLKKLETTNVSFIDALPNHTLTHLKWVGNIEGVNLSNILNQQGKSLQSLEFRHNELESSIFTSGFDISVLPKMARNLTHVGINIPRNGTWPLESLKTVASLPHLKSADLWMNLQSECRRQKPNGHDRIQRDWEREHGRDVCKDEEQFQQPFVGKEGAEGIFAYMKEHNRVGELEDVTFWVGDWARPWDGPLYFPVWGEGKSSKVECTSAGLKTDDTDGKCVVERGEKYWNWWDEMPQEFYDGMGEWW
;
A
#
# COMPACT_ATOMS: atom_id res chain seq x y z
N MET A 1 7.31 -5.46 18.70
CA MET A 1 7.76 -5.86 20.08
C MET A 1 6.76 -6.81 20.77
N ILE A 2 5.52 -6.96 20.26
CA ILE A 2 4.52 -7.91 20.79
C ILE A 2 4.75 -9.35 20.27
N ASP A 3 5.45 -9.51 19.14
CA ASP A 3 5.64 -10.80 18.45
C ASP A 3 6.64 -11.76 19.14
N ARG A 4 7.09 -11.43 20.36
CA ARG A 4 8.00 -12.25 21.17
C ARG A 4 7.49 -12.50 22.60
N LEU A 5 6.20 -12.27 22.85
CA LEU A 5 5.59 -12.57 24.15
C LEU A 5 5.29 -14.07 24.26
N THR A 6 5.40 -14.63 25.46
CA THR A 6 5.00 -16.01 25.73
C THR A 6 3.48 -16.16 25.61
N ASP A 7 2.99 -17.35 25.23
CA ASP A 7 1.56 -17.63 25.05
C ASP A 7 0.73 -17.22 26.29
N GLU A 8 1.26 -17.46 27.48
CA GLU A 8 0.57 -17.12 28.73
C GLU A 8 0.41 -15.60 28.94
N VAL A 9 1.37 -14.80 28.44
CA VAL A 9 1.27 -13.34 28.47
C VAL A 9 0.31 -12.85 27.39
N LEU A 10 0.31 -13.47 26.21
CA LEU A 10 -0.62 -13.15 25.12
C LEU A 10 -2.09 -13.45 25.48
N GLU A 11 -2.35 -14.44 26.33
CA GLU A 11 -3.72 -14.75 26.77
C GLU A 11 -4.23 -13.82 27.89
N LYS A 12 -3.38 -13.47 28.86
CA LYS A 12 -3.83 -12.78 30.09
C LYS A 12 -3.67 -11.27 30.06
N LEU A 13 -2.66 -10.77 29.33
CA LEU A 13 -2.33 -9.35 29.31
C LEU A 13 -3.37 -8.53 28.54
N PRO A 14 -3.78 -8.89 27.30
CA PRO A 14 -4.62 -8.01 26.48
C PRO A 14 -5.95 -7.64 27.14
N ALA A 15 -6.59 -8.61 27.79
CA ALA A 15 -7.86 -8.43 28.50
C ALA A 15 -7.79 -7.38 29.62
N ARG A 16 -6.59 -7.00 30.08
CA ARG A 16 -6.37 -5.99 31.14
C ARG A 16 -5.95 -4.63 30.58
N LEU A 17 -5.71 -4.51 29.28
CA LEU A 17 -5.19 -3.30 28.63
C LEU A 17 -6.30 -2.31 28.21
N PHE A 18 -7.18 -1.93 29.14
CA PHE A 18 -8.28 -1.00 28.86
C PHE A 18 -7.82 0.40 28.40
N SER A 19 -6.60 0.80 28.75
CA SER A 19 -5.99 2.07 28.36
C SER A 19 -5.22 2.01 27.03
N LEU A 20 -5.05 0.83 26.42
CA LEU A 20 -4.34 0.71 25.15
C LEU A 20 -5.16 1.35 24.04
N LYS A 21 -4.59 2.40 23.43
CA LYS A 21 -5.24 3.16 22.34
C LYS A 21 -4.58 2.96 20.99
N LYS A 22 -3.28 2.68 20.96
CA LYS A 22 -2.50 2.53 19.74
C LYS A 22 -1.83 1.17 19.74
N LEU A 23 -1.97 0.45 18.64
CA LEU A 23 -1.40 -0.88 18.49
C LEU A 23 -0.82 -1.07 17.10
N GLU A 24 0.41 -1.57 17.05
CA GLU A 24 1.05 -2.09 15.85
C GLU A 24 1.36 -3.56 16.07
N THR A 25 0.73 -4.43 15.29
CA THR A 25 0.90 -5.89 15.42
C THR A 25 0.38 -6.61 14.18
N THR A 26 0.90 -7.82 13.96
CA THR A 26 0.35 -8.81 13.02
C THR A 26 -0.22 -10.04 13.74
N ASN A 27 -0.48 -9.93 15.05
CA ASN A 27 -1.05 -11.00 15.85
C ASN A 27 -2.57 -10.81 16.05
N VAL A 28 -3.38 -11.58 15.32
CA VAL A 28 -4.85 -11.52 15.41
C VAL A 28 -5.34 -11.88 16.82
N SER A 29 -4.78 -12.94 17.42
CA SER A 29 -5.18 -13.42 18.76
C SER A 29 -4.98 -12.34 19.83
N PHE A 30 -3.94 -11.52 19.70
CA PHE A 30 -3.72 -10.39 20.61
C PHE A 30 -4.84 -9.36 20.48
N ILE A 31 -5.25 -9.03 19.25
CA ILE A 31 -6.34 -8.07 18.99
C ILE A 31 -7.67 -8.62 19.52
N ASP A 32 -7.96 -9.90 19.25
CA ASP A 32 -9.18 -10.56 19.70
C ASP A 32 -9.31 -10.64 21.23
N ALA A 33 -8.18 -10.71 21.94
CA ALA A 33 -8.15 -10.73 23.39
C ALA A 33 -8.27 -9.32 24.03
N LEU A 34 -8.22 -8.24 23.24
CA LEU A 34 -8.43 -6.89 23.76
C LEU A 34 -9.90 -6.63 24.06
N PRO A 35 -10.20 -5.83 25.09
CA PRO A 35 -11.56 -5.35 25.29
C PRO A 35 -12.05 -4.56 24.07
N ASN A 36 -13.34 -4.72 23.74
CA ASN A 36 -13.94 -4.07 22.58
C ASN A 36 -13.82 -2.54 22.66
N HIS A 37 -13.67 -1.92 21.48
CA HIS A 37 -13.68 -0.47 21.30
C HIS A 37 -12.62 0.26 22.15
N THR A 38 -11.46 -0.36 22.37
CA THR A 38 -10.36 0.24 23.12
C THR A 38 -9.40 0.98 22.19
N LEU A 39 -9.11 0.41 21.03
CA LEU A 39 -8.16 0.93 20.06
C LEU A 39 -8.72 2.13 19.31
N THR A 40 -7.94 3.20 19.23
CA THR A 40 -8.17 4.33 18.32
C THR A 40 -7.23 4.29 17.12
N HIS A 41 -6.07 3.65 17.23
CA HIS A 41 -5.11 3.48 16.14
C HIS A 41 -4.71 2.01 16.03
N LEU A 42 -4.88 1.44 14.84
CA LEU A 42 -4.41 0.09 14.53
C LEU A 42 -3.53 0.15 13.28
N LYS A 43 -2.32 -0.42 13.39
CA LYS A 43 -1.39 -0.59 12.29
C LYS A 43 -1.06 -2.07 12.10
N TRP A 44 -1.31 -2.58 10.90
CA TRP A 44 -0.99 -3.91 10.44
C TRP A 44 -0.23 -3.79 9.12
N VAL A 45 1.06 -4.08 9.16
CA VAL A 45 1.92 -4.14 7.98
C VAL A 45 2.59 -5.50 7.96
N GLY A 46 2.21 -6.33 6.99
CA GLY A 46 2.74 -7.69 6.85
C GLY A 46 1.74 -8.58 6.14
N ASN A 47 1.94 -9.89 6.20
CA ASN A 47 1.05 -10.84 5.53
C ASN A 47 -0.42 -10.67 6.00
N ILE A 48 -1.33 -10.51 5.04
CA ILE A 48 -2.77 -10.37 5.26
C ILE A 48 -3.56 -11.64 4.86
N GLU A 49 -2.89 -12.66 4.31
CA GLU A 49 -3.53 -13.92 3.95
C GLU A 49 -4.14 -14.61 5.18
N GLY A 50 -5.42 -14.96 5.08
CA GLY A 50 -6.17 -15.59 6.17
C GLY A 50 -6.61 -14.63 7.29
N VAL A 51 -6.26 -13.35 7.23
CA VAL A 51 -6.69 -12.35 8.21
C VAL A 51 -8.08 -11.83 7.86
N ASN A 52 -9.04 -11.98 8.78
CA ASN A 52 -10.38 -11.45 8.60
C ASN A 52 -10.50 -10.05 9.25
N LEU A 53 -10.21 -9.00 8.47
CA LEU A 53 -10.32 -7.63 8.97
C LEU A 53 -11.74 -7.28 9.43
N SER A 54 -12.79 -7.86 8.83
CA SER A 54 -14.17 -7.61 9.27
C SER A 54 -14.40 -8.03 10.72
N ASN A 55 -13.76 -9.11 11.19
CA ASN A 55 -13.85 -9.52 12.59
C ASN A 55 -13.20 -8.49 13.52
N ILE A 56 -12.00 -8.02 13.16
CA ILE A 56 -11.28 -6.98 13.90
C ILE A 56 -12.10 -5.68 13.94
N LEU A 57 -12.68 -5.27 12.82
CA LEU A 57 -13.51 -4.06 12.74
C LEU A 57 -14.82 -4.21 13.53
N ASN A 58 -15.39 -5.41 13.63
CA ASN A 58 -16.58 -5.62 14.46
C ASN A 58 -16.29 -5.35 15.94
N GLN A 59 -15.10 -5.73 16.42
CA GLN A 59 -14.68 -5.54 17.80
C GLN A 59 -14.14 -4.13 18.08
N GLN A 60 -13.35 -3.55 17.18
CA GLN A 60 -12.60 -2.31 17.43
C GLN A 60 -13.07 -1.11 16.59
N GLY A 61 -13.78 -1.35 15.48
CA GLY A 61 -14.11 -0.33 14.47
C GLY A 61 -14.85 0.90 14.99
N LYS A 62 -15.68 0.77 16.02
CA LYS A 62 -16.42 1.93 16.58
C LYS A 62 -15.52 2.98 17.22
N SER A 63 -14.37 2.60 17.79
CA SER A 63 -13.43 3.53 18.42
C SER A 63 -12.27 3.90 17.49
N LEU A 64 -12.05 3.16 16.40
CA LEU A 64 -10.95 3.41 15.48
C LEU A 64 -11.09 4.76 14.79
N GLN A 65 -10.00 5.52 14.86
CA GLN A 65 -9.78 6.80 14.19
C GLN A 65 -8.71 6.68 13.11
N SER A 66 -7.75 5.78 13.29
CA SER A 66 -6.68 5.51 12.33
C SER A 66 -6.53 4.02 12.11
N LEU A 67 -6.51 3.60 10.85
CA LEU A 67 -6.30 2.22 10.44
C LEU A 67 -5.27 2.18 9.32
N GLU A 68 -4.13 1.54 9.53
CA GLU A 68 -3.23 1.10 8.46
C GLU A 68 -3.34 -0.44 8.37
N PHE A 69 -3.79 -0.96 7.24
CA PHE A 69 -3.93 -2.40 6.99
C PHE A 69 -3.46 -2.72 5.57
N ARG A 70 -2.25 -3.26 5.47
CA ARG A 70 -1.60 -3.57 4.19
C ARG A 70 -0.57 -4.68 4.31
N HIS A 71 -0.19 -5.22 3.16
CA HIS A 71 1.01 -6.02 2.99
C HIS A 71 1.99 -5.34 2.02
N ASN A 72 3.24 -5.79 2.02
CA ASN A 72 4.24 -5.37 1.04
C ASN A 72 4.05 -6.16 -0.26
N GLU A 73 4.09 -5.49 -1.40
CA GLU A 73 3.84 -6.12 -2.69
C GLU A 73 4.83 -7.24 -3.01
N LEU A 74 6.12 -7.03 -2.75
CA LEU A 74 7.15 -8.02 -3.05
C LEU A 74 7.17 -9.23 -2.11
N GLU A 75 6.45 -9.16 -0.99
CA GLU A 75 6.31 -10.27 -0.04
C GLU A 75 5.14 -11.20 -0.36
N SER A 76 4.26 -10.81 -1.31
CA SER A 76 3.08 -11.59 -1.69
C SER A 76 3.06 -11.88 -3.18
N SER A 77 2.45 -13.01 -3.55
CA SER A 77 2.21 -13.35 -4.96
C SER A 77 1.03 -12.58 -5.56
N ILE A 78 0.14 -12.01 -4.72
CA ILE A 78 -1.08 -11.33 -5.16
C ILE A 78 -1.22 -10.01 -4.42
N PHE A 79 -1.19 -8.89 -5.13
CA PHE A 79 -1.52 -7.60 -4.55
C PHE A 79 -3.04 -7.45 -4.36
N THR A 80 -3.50 -7.37 -3.11
CA THR A 80 -4.92 -7.25 -2.76
C THR A 80 -5.11 -6.31 -1.57
N SER A 81 -6.32 -5.77 -1.43
CA SER A 81 -6.75 -5.05 -0.22
C SER A 81 -6.80 -5.98 1.00
N GLY A 82 -7.00 -7.29 0.79
CA GLY A 82 -7.17 -8.28 1.85
C GLY A 82 -8.55 -8.28 2.51
N PHE A 83 -9.43 -7.37 2.11
CA PHE A 83 -10.81 -7.27 2.61
C PHE A 83 -11.71 -6.48 1.64
N ASP A 84 -13.02 -6.58 1.84
CA ASP A 84 -13.98 -5.75 1.13
C ASP A 84 -14.02 -4.32 1.71
N ILE A 85 -13.49 -3.35 0.96
CA ILE A 85 -13.41 -1.95 1.35
C ILE A 85 -14.80 -1.35 1.64
N SER A 86 -15.87 -1.91 1.05
CA SER A 86 -17.25 -1.45 1.24
C SER A 86 -17.77 -1.58 2.67
N VAL A 87 -17.09 -2.36 3.52
CA VAL A 87 -17.45 -2.53 4.93
C VAL A 87 -17.01 -1.35 5.80
N LEU A 88 -16.00 -0.58 5.40
CA LEU A 88 -15.42 0.49 6.23
C LEU A 88 -16.45 1.54 6.65
N PRO A 89 -17.29 2.11 5.74
CA PRO A 89 -18.28 3.11 6.15
C PRO A 89 -19.35 2.58 7.10
N LYS A 90 -19.52 1.26 7.19
CA LYS A 90 -20.48 0.64 8.11
C LYS A 90 -19.83 0.32 9.46
N MET A 91 -18.60 -0.19 9.46
CA MET A 91 -17.97 -0.77 10.64
C MET A 91 -16.99 0.18 11.35
N ALA A 92 -16.45 1.18 10.65
CA ALA A 92 -15.41 2.08 11.16
C ALA A 92 -15.69 3.54 10.76
N ARG A 93 -16.85 4.05 11.17
CA ARG A 93 -17.33 5.40 10.79
C ARG A 93 -16.47 6.55 11.30
N ASN A 94 -15.75 6.34 12.38
CA ASN A 94 -14.95 7.37 13.05
C ASN A 94 -13.52 7.49 12.48
N LEU A 95 -13.21 6.77 11.41
CA LEU A 95 -11.91 6.85 10.76
C LEU A 95 -11.66 8.26 10.21
N THR A 96 -10.62 8.89 10.75
CA THR A 96 -10.03 10.12 10.25
C THR A 96 -8.85 9.86 9.34
N HIS A 97 -8.21 8.69 9.48
CA HIS A 97 -7.10 8.27 8.64
C HIS A 97 -7.24 6.80 8.22
N VAL A 98 -6.96 6.49 6.95
CA VAL A 98 -6.93 5.12 6.44
C VAL A 98 -5.72 4.87 5.53
N GLY A 99 -4.95 3.83 5.82
CA GLY A 99 -3.83 3.37 5.03
C GLY A 99 -4.07 1.96 4.52
N ILE A 100 -4.36 1.76 3.24
CA ILE A 100 -4.75 0.44 2.71
C ILE A 100 -4.18 0.17 1.31
N ASN A 101 -4.08 -1.11 1.00
CA ASN A 101 -3.80 -1.55 -0.37
C ASN A 101 -5.02 -1.36 -1.27
N ILE A 102 -4.78 -0.74 -2.42
CA ILE A 102 -5.74 -0.39 -3.46
C ILE A 102 -5.25 -1.05 -4.77
N PRO A 103 -5.67 -2.29 -5.06
CA PRO A 103 -5.24 -3.00 -6.26
C PRO A 103 -5.77 -2.30 -7.51
N ARG A 104 -4.91 -2.22 -8.54
CA ARG A 104 -5.21 -1.65 -9.85
C ARG A 104 -5.20 -2.74 -10.90
N ASN A 105 -6.08 -2.60 -11.88
CA ASN A 105 -6.21 -3.55 -12.99
C ASN A 105 -6.22 -2.81 -14.33
N GLY A 106 -5.13 -2.13 -14.65
CA GLY A 106 -4.95 -1.34 -15.88
C GLY A 106 -5.57 0.05 -15.86
N THR A 107 -6.32 0.39 -14.82
CA THR A 107 -7.02 1.67 -14.67
C THR A 107 -7.03 2.10 -13.20
N TRP A 108 -7.40 3.35 -12.94
CA TRP A 108 -7.63 3.83 -11.58
C TRP A 108 -8.86 3.14 -10.97
N PRO A 109 -8.78 2.62 -9.74
CA PRO A 109 -9.88 1.88 -9.10
C PRO A 109 -10.90 2.83 -8.47
N LEU A 110 -11.63 3.56 -9.33
CA LEU A 110 -12.52 4.67 -8.95
C LEU A 110 -13.58 4.28 -7.92
N GLU A 111 -14.13 3.06 -7.98
CA GLU A 111 -15.14 2.60 -7.00
C GLU A 111 -14.54 2.37 -5.60
N SER A 112 -13.34 1.78 -5.52
CA SER A 112 -12.62 1.63 -4.24
C SER A 112 -12.27 2.99 -3.66
N LEU A 113 -11.76 3.90 -4.49
CA LEU A 113 -11.38 5.27 -4.09
C LEU A 113 -12.60 6.08 -3.61
N LYS A 114 -13.72 5.98 -4.31
CA LYS A 114 -15.00 6.57 -3.90
C LYS A 114 -15.51 5.99 -2.59
N THR A 115 -15.37 4.68 -2.39
CA THR A 115 -15.76 4.03 -1.14
C THR A 115 -14.93 4.54 0.02
N VAL A 116 -13.61 4.67 -0.15
CA VAL A 116 -12.72 5.29 0.85
C VAL A 116 -13.14 6.73 1.12
N ALA A 117 -13.29 7.55 0.08
CA ALA A 117 -13.67 8.96 0.19
C ALA A 117 -15.05 9.16 0.85
N SER A 118 -15.95 8.18 0.78
CA SER A 118 -17.27 8.24 1.40
C SER A 118 -17.26 8.10 2.93
N LEU A 119 -16.10 7.83 3.54
CA LEU A 119 -15.96 7.83 4.99
C LEU A 119 -16.25 9.24 5.57
N PRO A 120 -17.14 9.34 6.57
CA PRO A 120 -17.74 10.62 6.94
C PRO A 120 -16.78 11.58 7.65
N HIS A 121 -15.73 11.07 8.29
CA HIS A 121 -14.77 11.86 9.05
C HIS A 121 -13.36 11.79 8.48
N LEU A 122 -13.21 11.28 7.25
CA LEU A 122 -11.91 11.03 6.65
C LEU A 122 -11.21 12.34 6.33
N LYS A 123 -10.03 12.52 6.93
CA LYS A 123 -9.15 13.67 6.74
C LYS A 123 -7.93 13.34 5.89
N SER A 124 -7.39 12.14 6.07
CA SER A 124 -6.23 11.72 5.29
C SER A 124 -6.27 10.26 4.89
N ALA A 125 -5.63 9.92 3.77
CA ALA A 125 -5.52 8.54 3.31
C ALA A 125 -4.13 8.22 2.72
N ASP A 126 -3.61 7.05 3.07
CA ASP A 126 -2.42 6.45 2.48
C ASP A 126 -2.83 5.29 1.56
N LEU A 127 -2.81 5.52 0.26
CA LEU A 127 -3.27 4.57 -0.74
C LEU A 127 -2.08 3.86 -1.37
N TRP A 128 -1.92 2.59 -1.02
CA TRP A 128 -0.83 1.75 -1.50
C TRP A 128 -1.29 1.02 -2.77
N MET A 129 -0.56 1.18 -3.86
CA MET A 129 -0.96 0.68 -5.18
C MET A 129 0.11 -0.24 -5.75
N ASN A 130 -0.33 -1.31 -6.45
CA ASN A 130 0.60 -2.26 -7.05
C ASN A 130 1.46 -1.58 -8.13
N LEU A 131 2.74 -1.92 -8.09
CA LEU A 131 3.75 -1.66 -9.09
C LEU A 131 3.68 -2.68 -10.24
N GLN A 132 3.37 -3.95 -9.94
CA GLN A 132 3.39 -5.06 -10.88
C GLN A 132 2.26 -4.93 -11.92
N SER A 133 2.62 -4.97 -13.21
CA SER A 133 1.65 -5.12 -14.29
C SER A 133 1.12 -6.55 -14.41
N GLU A 134 0.00 -6.72 -15.13
CA GLU A 134 -0.50 -8.04 -15.50
C GLU A 134 0.52 -8.86 -16.28
N CYS A 135 1.27 -8.22 -17.18
CA CYS A 135 2.34 -8.84 -17.95
C CYS A 135 3.41 -9.42 -17.01
N ARG A 136 3.89 -8.61 -16.06
CA ARG A 136 4.90 -9.02 -15.09
C ARG A 136 4.40 -10.13 -14.17
N ARG A 137 3.11 -10.13 -13.82
CA ARG A 137 2.49 -11.18 -12.98
C ARG A 137 2.55 -12.57 -13.62
N GLN A 138 2.47 -12.63 -14.94
CA GLN A 138 2.56 -13.89 -15.68
C GLN A 138 4.00 -14.42 -15.79
N LYS A 139 4.99 -13.55 -15.55
CA LYS A 139 6.40 -13.92 -15.62
C LYS A 139 6.88 -14.56 -14.31
N PRO A 140 7.43 -15.78 -14.32
CA PRO A 140 7.97 -16.42 -13.13
C PRO A 140 9.05 -15.55 -12.46
N ASN A 141 9.09 -15.58 -11.13
CA ASN A 141 10.17 -14.96 -10.35
C ASN A 141 11.34 -15.94 -10.20
N GLY A 142 12.58 -15.46 -10.31
CA GLY A 142 13.79 -16.27 -10.13
C GLY A 142 14.43 -16.73 -11.45
N HIS A 143 15.59 -17.39 -11.35
CA HIS A 143 16.43 -17.82 -12.48
C HIS A 143 16.35 -19.33 -12.78
N ASP A 144 15.21 -19.93 -12.48
CA ASP A 144 15.05 -21.38 -12.53
C ASP A 144 14.76 -21.90 -13.95
N ARG A 145 14.49 -23.20 -14.04
CA ARG A 145 14.08 -23.84 -15.30
C ARG A 145 12.74 -23.28 -15.79
N ILE A 146 11.84 -22.87 -14.88
CA ILE A 146 10.51 -22.36 -15.21
C ILE A 146 10.63 -21.03 -15.94
N GLN A 147 11.48 -20.11 -15.48
CA GLN A 147 11.74 -18.85 -16.19
C GLN A 147 12.27 -19.12 -17.60
N ARG A 148 13.26 -20.03 -17.75
CA ARG A 148 13.85 -20.34 -19.07
C ARG A 148 12.85 -21.00 -20.02
N ASP A 149 11.98 -21.84 -19.51
CA ASP A 149 10.92 -22.48 -20.31
C ASP A 149 9.89 -21.44 -20.76
N TRP A 150 9.47 -20.55 -19.86
CA TRP A 150 8.57 -19.44 -20.16
C TRP A 150 9.15 -18.48 -21.20
N GLU A 151 10.44 -18.10 -21.07
CA GLU A 151 11.14 -17.22 -22.01
C GLU A 151 11.33 -17.84 -23.39
N ARG A 152 11.41 -19.17 -23.49
CA ARG A 152 11.45 -19.87 -24.80
C ARG A 152 10.11 -19.84 -25.51
N GLU A 153 9.02 -19.89 -24.75
CA GLU A 153 7.66 -19.88 -25.28
C GLU A 153 7.20 -18.47 -25.65
N HIS A 154 7.45 -17.48 -24.80
CA HIS A 154 6.93 -16.12 -24.95
C HIS A 154 7.95 -15.16 -25.55
N GLY A 155 9.24 -15.47 -25.45
CA GLY A 155 10.34 -14.58 -25.83
C GLY A 155 10.98 -13.89 -24.62
N ARG A 156 12.30 -13.67 -24.68
CA ARG A 156 13.05 -13.04 -23.58
C ARG A 156 12.67 -11.59 -23.36
N ASP A 157 12.24 -10.90 -24.41
CA ASP A 157 11.96 -9.46 -24.40
C ASP A 157 10.54 -9.11 -23.94
N VAL A 158 9.71 -10.11 -23.66
CA VAL A 158 8.33 -9.88 -23.20
C VAL A 158 8.32 -9.39 -21.75
N CYS A 159 7.49 -8.37 -21.51
CA CYS A 159 7.32 -7.69 -20.23
C CYS A 159 8.64 -7.08 -19.71
N LYS A 160 9.36 -6.36 -20.57
CA LYS A 160 10.55 -5.59 -20.20
C LYS A 160 10.24 -4.11 -20.02
N ASP A 161 11.19 -3.38 -19.43
CA ASP A 161 11.14 -1.93 -19.28
C ASP A 161 9.83 -1.44 -18.66
N GLU A 162 9.08 -0.57 -19.34
CA GLU A 162 7.85 0.01 -18.84
C GLU A 162 6.69 -0.99 -18.73
N GLU A 163 6.70 -2.04 -19.56
CA GLU A 163 5.61 -3.03 -19.62
C GLU A 163 5.49 -3.87 -18.36
N GLN A 164 6.55 -3.95 -17.55
CA GLN A 164 6.52 -4.67 -16.28
C GLN A 164 5.78 -3.89 -15.18
N PHE A 165 5.48 -2.61 -15.41
CA PHE A 165 4.88 -1.71 -14.44
C PHE A 165 3.41 -1.44 -14.73
N GLN A 166 2.64 -1.31 -13.66
CA GLN A 166 1.21 -1.11 -13.72
C GLN A 166 0.89 0.31 -14.20
N GLN A 167 0.16 0.37 -15.32
CA GLN A 167 -0.41 1.60 -15.86
C GLN A 167 -1.85 1.83 -15.34
N PRO A 168 -2.33 3.09 -15.30
CA PRO A 168 -1.57 4.33 -15.56
C PRO A 168 -0.50 4.55 -14.49
N PHE A 169 0.62 5.19 -14.82
CA PHE A 169 1.65 5.48 -13.81
C PHE A 169 1.14 6.47 -12.76
N VAL A 170 1.58 6.28 -11.51
CA VAL A 170 1.26 7.21 -10.44
C VAL A 170 2.27 8.35 -10.52
N GLY A 171 1.90 9.38 -11.28
CA GLY A 171 2.61 10.65 -11.35
C GLY A 171 1.76 11.78 -10.79
N LYS A 172 2.30 13.00 -10.83
CA LYS A 172 1.63 14.21 -10.36
C LYS A 172 0.24 14.40 -10.97
N GLU A 173 0.15 14.49 -12.30
CA GLU A 173 -1.11 14.78 -13.01
C GLU A 173 -2.18 13.72 -12.74
N GLY A 174 -1.78 12.44 -12.71
CA GLY A 174 -2.68 11.33 -12.40
C GLY A 174 -3.19 11.40 -10.96
N ALA A 175 -2.31 11.69 -10.00
CA ALA A 175 -2.67 11.85 -8.60
C ALA A 175 -3.56 13.07 -8.36
N GLU A 176 -3.33 14.19 -9.05
CA GLU A 176 -4.17 15.40 -8.97
C GLU A 176 -5.60 15.11 -9.39
N GLY A 177 -5.79 14.48 -10.55
CA GLY A 177 -7.13 14.11 -11.04
C GLY A 177 -7.86 13.15 -10.08
N ILE A 178 -7.14 12.19 -9.49
CA ILE A 178 -7.72 11.24 -8.53
C ILE A 178 -8.01 11.89 -7.17
N PHE A 179 -7.15 12.79 -6.70
CA PHE A 179 -7.40 13.55 -5.48
C PHE A 179 -8.65 14.42 -5.61
N ALA A 180 -8.78 15.13 -6.74
CA ALA A 180 -9.98 15.91 -7.05
C ALA A 180 -11.25 15.02 -7.06
N TYR A 181 -11.18 13.85 -7.72
CA TYR A 181 -12.28 12.88 -7.74
C TYR A 181 -12.66 12.41 -6.32
N MET A 182 -11.68 12.10 -5.47
CA MET A 182 -11.94 11.70 -4.08
C MET A 182 -12.57 12.83 -3.28
N LYS A 183 -12.10 14.07 -3.44
CA LYS A 183 -12.68 15.24 -2.76
C LYS A 183 -14.14 15.48 -3.17
N GLU A 184 -14.47 15.36 -4.45
CA GLU A 184 -15.85 15.48 -4.94
C GLU A 184 -16.78 14.45 -4.27
N HIS A 185 -16.26 13.25 -3.99
CA HIS A 185 -17.02 12.16 -3.38
C HIS A 185 -16.98 12.16 -1.84
N ASN A 186 -16.12 12.98 -1.24
CA ASN A 186 -16.11 13.23 0.19
C ASN A 186 -17.18 14.28 0.53
N ARG A 187 -18.42 13.82 0.72
CA ARG A 187 -19.61 14.69 0.91
C ARG A 187 -19.50 15.69 2.07
N VAL A 188 -18.64 15.41 3.05
CA VAL A 188 -18.43 16.26 4.22
C VAL A 188 -17.34 17.30 3.97
N GLY A 189 -16.47 17.08 2.98
CA GLY A 189 -15.41 18.00 2.57
C GLY A 189 -14.22 18.08 3.54
N GLU A 190 -14.02 17.05 4.38
CA GLU A 190 -12.95 17.00 5.38
C GLU A 190 -11.65 16.40 4.84
N LEU A 191 -11.65 15.81 3.63
CA LEU A 191 -10.45 15.23 3.04
C LEU A 191 -9.42 16.32 2.69
N GLU A 192 -8.34 16.33 3.47
CA GLU A 192 -7.26 17.31 3.40
C GLU A 192 -6.04 16.76 2.65
N ASP A 193 -5.66 15.51 2.93
CA ASP A 193 -4.41 14.92 2.45
C ASP A 193 -4.60 13.51 1.88
N VAL A 194 -4.02 13.23 0.71
CA VAL A 194 -3.92 11.86 0.19
C VAL A 194 -2.50 11.60 -0.28
N THR A 195 -1.92 10.51 0.23
CA THR A 195 -0.63 10.01 -0.24
C THR A 195 -0.85 8.78 -1.10
N PHE A 196 -0.30 8.80 -2.30
CA PHE A 196 -0.23 7.65 -3.19
C PHE A 196 1.15 7.01 -3.07
N TRP A 197 1.17 5.75 -2.67
CA TRP A 197 2.38 4.95 -2.53
C TRP A 197 2.39 3.86 -3.60
N VAL A 198 3.49 3.74 -4.33
CA VAL A 198 3.70 2.67 -5.31
C VAL A 198 5.01 1.96 -5.04
N GLY A 199 5.02 0.64 -5.25
CA GLY A 199 6.24 -0.16 -5.29
C GLY A 199 6.78 -0.57 -3.93
N ASP A 200 8.09 -0.83 -3.92
CA ASP A 200 8.75 -1.43 -2.77
C ASP A 200 9.22 -0.38 -1.77
N TRP A 201 8.54 -0.38 -0.62
CA TRP A 201 8.86 0.44 0.54
C TRP A 201 9.40 -0.40 1.70
N ALA A 202 9.64 -1.69 1.47
CA ALA A 202 10.34 -2.51 2.43
C ALA A 202 11.82 -2.10 2.51
N ARG A 203 12.49 -2.60 3.54
CA ARG A 203 13.93 -2.47 3.65
C ARG A 203 14.56 -3.23 2.47
N PRO A 204 15.57 -2.65 1.76
CA PRO A 204 16.32 -3.39 0.76
C PRO A 204 16.82 -4.71 1.32
N TRP A 205 16.78 -5.75 0.50
CA TRP A 205 17.10 -7.08 0.96
C TRP A 205 18.61 -7.20 1.19
N ASP A 206 19.01 -7.56 2.42
CA ASP A 206 20.41 -7.70 2.83
C ASP A 206 20.84 -9.18 3.03
N GLY A 207 19.98 -10.13 2.66
CA GLY A 207 20.19 -11.55 2.86
C GLY A 207 20.75 -12.31 1.65
N PRO A 208 21.06 -13.60 1.79
CA PRO A 208 21.61 -14.42 0.70
C PRO A 208 20.57 -14.90 -0.33
N LEU A 209 19.27 -14.78 -0.04
CA LEU A 209 18.18 -15.24 -0.92
C LEU A 209 17.62 -14.08 -1.75
N TYR A 210 18.06 -14.00 -3.00
CA TYR A 210 17.70 -12.99 -3.98
C TYR A 210 16.19 -12.68 -4.06
N PHE A 211 15.82 -11.40 -3.84
CA PHE A 211 14.47 -10.87 -4.09
C PHE A 211 14.27 -10.55 -5.59
N PRO A 212 13.03 -10.32 -6.06
CA PRO A 212 12.78 -10.05 -7.47
C PRO A 212 13.38 -8.68 -7.87
N VAL A 213 14.55 -8.69 -8.53
CA VAL A 213 15.26 -7.47 -9.01
C VAL A 213 14.43 -6.54 -9.88
N TRP A 214 13.33 -7.04 -10.46
CA TRP A 214 12.45 -6.23 -11.29
C TRP A 214 11.80 -5.06 -10.52
N GLY A 215 11.52 -5.24 -9.22
CA GLY A 215 10.79 -4.28 -8.38
C GLY A 215 11.56 -3.74 -7.18
N GLU A 216 12.69 -4.36 -6.80
CA GLU A 216 13.50 -3.91 -5.66
C GLU A 216 13.97 -2.46 -5.83
N GLY A 217 13.78 -1.65 -4.78
CA GLY A 217 14.16 -0.24 -4.76
C GLY A 217 13.28 0.68 -5.62
N LYS A 218 12.37 0.13 -6.43
CA LYS A 218 11.47 0.90 -7.27
C LYS A 218 10.25 1.30 -6.48
N SER A 219 10.12 2.59 -6.24
CA SER A 219 9.04 3.13 -5.44
C SER A 219 8.73 4.56 -5.84
N SER A 220 7.48 4.98 -5.64
CA SER A 220 7.06 6.36 -5.86
C SER A 220 6.06 6.80 -4.83
N LYS A 221 6.21 8.05 -4.39
CA LYS A 221 5.36 8.68 -3.38
C LYS A 221 4.89 10.03 -3.91
N VAL A 222 3.58 10.15 -4.04
CA VAL A 222 2.93 11.39 -4.45
C VAL A 222 2.04 11.87 -3.33
N GLU A 223 2.32 13.04 -2.80
CA GLU A 223 1.53 13.67 -1.73
C GLU A 223 0.64 14.75 -2.34
N CYS A 224 -0.66 14.65 -2.08
CA CYS A 224 -1.66 15.64 -2.49
C CYS A 224 -2.26 16.30 -1.26
N THR A 225 -2.23 17.63 -1.22
CA THR A 225 -2.72 18.40 -0.06
C THR A 225 -3.66 19.51 -0.50
N SER A 226 -4.69 19.78 0.30
CA SER A 226 -5.60 20.91 0.08
C SER A 226 -5.10 22.23 0.67
N ALA A 227 -4.10 22.21 1.55
CA ALA A 227 -3.62 23.38 2.30
C ALA A 227 -2.80 24.40 1.47
N GLY A 228 -2.66 24.19 0.16
CA GLY A 228 -1.80 24.97 -0.72
C GLY A 228 -2.46 26.12 -1.49
N LEU A 229 -3.77 26.37 -1.38
CA LEU A 229 -4.50 27.22 -2.33
C LEU A 229 -5.25 28.36 -1.64
N LYS A 230 -4.87 29.58 -2.02
CA LYS A 230 -5.68 30.78 -1.76
C LYS A 230 -6.92 30.70 -2.67
N THR A 231 -8.09 30.60 -2.06
CA THR A 231 -9.41 31.11 -2.53
C THR A 231 -9.55 31.30 -4.06
N ASP A 232 -9.68 30.20 -4.80
CA ASP A 232 -10.50 30.04 -6.03
C ASP A 232 -10.09 28.80 -6.85
N ASP A 233 -8.93 28.20 -6.56
CA ASP A 233 -8.56 26.89 -7.14
C ASP A 233 -9.11 25.76 -6.26
N THR A 234 -10.06 24.99 -6.80
CA THR A 234 -10.53 23.72 -6.22
C THR A 234 -9.52 22.58 -6.37
N ASP A 235 -8.42 22.83 -7.07
CA ASP A 235 -7.50 21.80 -7.55
C ASP A 235 -6.31 21.67 -6.59
N GLY A 236 -6.45 20.74 -5.63
CA GLY A 236 -5.42 20.39 -4.66
C GLY A 236 -4.03 20.24 -5.29
N LYS A 237 -2.99 20.65 -4.56
CA LYS A 237 -1.61 20.59 -5.06
C LYS A 237 -1.02 19.22 -4.77
N CYS A 238 -0.62 18.47 -5.81
CA CYS A 238 0.17 17.27 -5.64
C CYS A 238 1.65 17.51 -5.94
N VAL A 239 2.50 16.84 -5.17
CA VAL A 239 3.96 16.89 -5.28
C VAL A 239 4.47 15.45 -5.29
N VAL A 240 5.37 15.14 -6.23
CA VAL A 240 6.10 13.88 -6.18
C VAL A 240 7.27 14.05 -5.22
N GLU A 241 7.19 13.41 -4.06
CA GLU A 241 8.24 13.45 -3.04
C GLU A 241 9.41 12.54 -3.43
N ARG A 242 9.13 11.41 -4.08
CA ARG A 242 10.14 10.42 -4.50
C ARG A 242 9.67 9.64 -5.71
N GLY A 243 10.61 9.27 -6.59
CA GLY A 243 10.40 8.31 -7.67
C GLY A 243 9.51 8.82 -8.81
N GLU A 244 9.75 10.04 -9.28
CA GLU A 244 8.99 10.67 -10.39
C GLU A 244 9.01 9.86 -11.67
N LYS A 245 9.99 8.97 -11.83
CA LYS A 245 10.09 8.03 -12.95
C LYS A 245 10.49 6.65 -12.47
N TYR A 246 9.81 6.12 -11.46
CA TYR A 246 10.08 4.78 -10.92
C TYR A 246 10.04 3.65 -11.97
N TRP A 247 9.42 3.91 -13.13
CA TRP A 247 9.38 3.02 -14.29
C TRP A 247 10.61 3.13 -15.23
N ASN A 248 11.37 4.23 -15.17
CA ASN A 248 12.60 4.42 -15.95
C ASN A 248 13.80 3.93 -15.16
N TRP A 249 14.21 2.69 -15.43
CA TRP A 249 15.35 2.05 -14.77
C TRP A 249 16.71 2.69 -15.12
N TRP A 250 16.79 3.38 -16.26
CA TRP A 250 18.05 3.89 -16.82
C TRP A 250 18.45 5.28 -16.28
N ASP A 251 17.50 6.09 -15.83
CA ASP A 251 17.74 7.49 -15.46
C ASP A 251 18.29 7.65 -14.02
N GLU A 252 18.18 6.63 -13.16
CA GLU A 252 18.52 6.71 -11.72
C GLU A 252 19.74 5.87 -11.31
N MET A 253 20.41 5.16 -12.23
CA MET A 253 21.66 4.49 -11.89
C MET A 253 22.81 5.51 -11.77
N PRO A 254 23.58 5.51 -10.65
CA PRO A 254 24.79 6.31 -10.55
C PRO A 254 25.73 5.99 -11.72
N GLN A 255 26.36 7.02 -12.29
CA GLN A 255 27.34 6.88 -13.39
C GLN A 255 28.41 5.81 -13.09
N GLU A 256 28.78 5.66 -11.82
CA GLU A 256 29.75 4.66 -11.32
C GLU A 256 29.35 3.20 -11.61
N PHE A 257 28.04 2.92 -11.74
CA PHE A 257 27.55 1.58 -12.10
C PHE A 257 27.71 1.30 -13.61
N TYR A 258 27.67 2.35 -14.44
CA TYR A 258 27.95 2.26 -15.87
C TYR A 258 29.44 2.06 -16.14
N ASP A 259 30.30 2.75 -15.40
CA ASP A 259 31.76 2.67 -15.56
C ASP A 259 32.31 1.29 -15.15
N GLY A 260 31.67 0.60 -14.19
CA GLY A 260 32.05 -0.76 -13.78
C GLY A 260 31.60 -1.90 -14.72
N MET A 261 30.62 -1.66 -15.58
CA MET A 261 30.13 -2.66 -16.55
C MET A 261 30.86 -2.62 -17.89
N GLY A 262 31.65 -1.57 -18.18
CA GLY A 262 32.45 -1.44 -19.40
C GLY A 262 33.68 -2.35 -19.45
N GLU A 263 34.08 -2.97 -18.34
CA GLU A 263 35.27 -3.85 -18.27
C GLU A 263 34.95 -5.35 -18.43
N TRP A 264 33.68 -5.72 -18.63
CA TRP A 264 33.25 -7.13 -18.71
C TRP A 264 32.63 -7.54 -20.06
N TRP A 265 32.83 -6.74 -21.12
CA TRP A 265 32.45 -7.08 -22.50
C TRP A 265 33.65 -7.05 -23.46
#